data_AF-A0A1Y2CF39-F1
#
_entry.id   AF-A0A1Y2CF39-F1
#
_cell.length_a   1.000
_cell.length_b   1.000
_cell.length_c   1.000
_cell.angle_alpha   90.00
_cell.angle_beta   90.00
_cell.angle_gamma   90.00
#
_symmetry.space_group_name_H-M   'P 1'
#
loop_
_entity.id
_entity.type
_entity.pdbx_description
1 polymer ?
#
loop_
_entity_poly.entity_id
_entity_poly.type
_entity_poly.pdbx_seq_one_letter_code
_entity_poly.pdbx_strand_id
1 'polypeptide(L)'
;MNDTVPSQPPPPQVAHVDISSAFQIATAAIAVYNALEIFLIVLNRFKRRDSLYFWSLVATSLGIILFAIGFLDLFFDWYLSGVKILSHLSILTVTPPDPPRPQQHSNSNPLFIIYNILFSHFPTTVFTFGANVIKTPFWKQGYDIIEKVQMTMFCIQEVSLGIIYLIYIRVRLGDETADVVQHTLIANFVVLILDISMLVTEYVGLYVYQIMLKVLVYSIKLKFEFYILTVLETNIRLSVGPTELDSAIIRARENAKAAEVRLSAMDISGGTGLQKALLRGVKVERNEEVRKFQNRAR
;
A
#
# COMPACT_ATOMS: atom_id res chain seq x y z
N MET A 1 -21.65 -36.12 -68.84
CA MET A 1 -20.46 -35.42 -68.30
C MET A 1 -20.93 -34.13 -67.68
N ASN A 2 -21.19 -34.15 -66.37
CA ASN A 2 -21.30 -32.95 -65.57
C ASN A 2 -20.67 -33.32 -64.22
N ASP A 3 -19.34 -33.23 -64.19
CA ASP A 3 -18.54 -33.61 -63.04
C ASP A 3 -18.71 -32.54 -61.96
N THR A 4 -19.62 -32.78 -61.02
CA THR A 4 -19.75 -31.97 -59.82
C THR A 4 -18.53 -32.20 -58.94
N VAL A 5 -17.54 -31.33 -59.08
CA VAL A 5 -16.40 -31.24 -58.16
C VAL A 5 -16.95 -31.01 -56.74
N PRO A 6 -16.66 -31.88 -55.77
CA PRO A 6 -17.11 -31.66 -54.39
C PRO A 6 -16.46 -30.39 -53.85
N SER A 7 -17.29 -29.45 -53.41
CA SER A 7 -16.86 -28.19 -52.79
C SER A 7 -15.94 -28.51 -51.60
N GLN A 8 -14.70 -28.01 -51.63
CA GLN A 8 -13.80 -28.13 -50.49
C GLN A 8 -14.46 -27.47 -49.26
N PRO A 9 -14.36 -28.09 -48.06
CA PRO A 9 -14.81 -27.46 -46.84
C PRO A 9 -14.05 -26.13 -46.67
N PRO A 10 -14.71 -25.07 -46.19
CA PRO A 10 -14.04 -23.79 -45.97
C PRO A 10 -12.81 -24.01 -45.09
N PRO A 11 -11.68 -23.33 -45.40
CA PRO A 11 -10.49 -23.45 -44.58
C PRO A 11 -10.85 -23.14 -43.13
N PRO A 12 -10.26 -23.85 -42.15
CA PRO A 12 -10.52 -23.59 -40.74
C PRO A 12 -10.27 -22.11 -40.48
N GLN A 13 -11.29 -21.39 -40.03
CA GLN A 13 -11.14 -20.00 -39.62
C GLN A 13 -10.15 -19.99 -38.48
N VAL A 14 -8.92 -19.54 -38.74
CA VAL A 14 -7.95 -19.25 -37.69
C VAL A 14 -8.61 -18.18 -36.84
N ALA A 15 -8.93 -18.51 -35.59
CA ALA A 15 -9.50 -17.56 -34.65
C ALA A 15 -8.51 -16.40 -34.52
N HIS A 16 -8.77 -15.30 -35.24
CA HIS A 16 -8.02 -14.07 -35.07
C HIS A 16 -8.31 -13.58 -33.66
N VAL A 17 -7.34 -13.75 -32.77
CA VAL A 17 -7.40 -13.15 -31.44
C VAL A 17 -7.37 -11.64 -31.64
N ASP A 18 -8.47 -10.98 -31.29
CA ASP A 18 -8.54 -9.52 -31.30
C ASP A 18 -7.46 -8.97 -30.36
N ILE A 19 -6.73 -7.95 -30.82
CA ILE A 19 -5.67 -7.27 -30.05
C ILE A 19 -6.23 -6.78 -28.72
N SER A 20 -7.48 -6.31 -28.70
CA SER A 20 -8.17 -5.89 -27.48
C SER A 20 -8.35 -7.05 -26.49
N SER A 21 -8.78 -8.21 -26.98
CA SER A 21 -8.96 -9.40 -26.14
C SER A 21 -7.63 -9.94 -25.62
N ALA A 22 -6.59 -9.99 -26.46
CA ALA A 22 -5.25 -10.38 -26.03
C ALA A 22 -4.73 -9.45 -24.93
N PHE A 23 -4.92 -8.13 -25.10
CA PHE A 23 -4.53 -7.14 -24.10
C PHE A 23 -5.26 -7.36 -22.77
N GLN A 24 -6.60 -7.46 -22.78
CA GLN A 24 -7.43 -7.70 -21.59
C GLN A 24 -6.95 -8.92 -20.79
N ILE A 25 -6.76 -10.06 -21.48
CA ILE A 25 -6.33 -11.32 -20.85
C ILE A 25 -4.93 -11.18 -20.27
N ALA A 26 -3.99 -10.61 -21.03
CA ALA A 26 -2.61 -10.45 -20.58
C ALA A 26 -2.52 -9.54 -19.34
N THR A 27 -3.18 -8.38 -19.36
CA THR A 27 -3.17 -7.44 -18.23
C THR A 27 -3.84 -8.04 -16.99
N ALA A 28 -4.96 -8.74 -17.16
CA ALA A 28 -5.65 -9.38 -16.05
C ALA A 28 -4.80 -10.51 -15.44
N ALA A 29 -4.16 -11.33 -16.26
CA ALA A 29 -3.28 -12.40 -15.80
C ALA A 29 -2.10 -11.86 -14.97
N ILE A 30 -1.43 -10.80 -15.45
CA ILE A 30 -0.34 -10.15 -14.73
C ILE A 30 -0.84 -9.55 -13.42
N ALA A 31 -1.99 -8.88 -13.43
CA ALA A 31 -2.55 -8.26 -12.24
C ALA A 31 -2.92 -9.28 -11.16
N VAL A 32 -3.58 -10.38 -11.55
CA VAL A 32 -3.93 -11.49 -10.65
C VAL A 32 -2.67 -12.15 -10.09
N TYR A 33 -1.66 -12.39 -10.93
CA TYR A 33 -0.37 -12.91 -10.47
C TYR A 33 0.27 -12.00 -9.41
N ASN A 34 0.35 -10.70 -9.69
CA ASN A 34 0.92 -9.71 -8.78
C ASN A 34 0.18 -9.65 -7.45
N ALA A 35 -1.16 -9.63 -7.50
CA ALA A 35 -2.01 -9.58 -6.31
C ALA A 35 -1.90 -10.87 -5.48
N LEU A 36 -1.87 -12.04 -6.13
CA LEU A 36 -1.72 -13.33 -5.48
C LEU A 36 -0.36 -13.47 -4.79
N GLU A 37 0.71 -13.01 -5.45
CA GLU A 37 2.05 -13.00 -4.86
C GLU A 37 2.06 -12.18 -3.57
N ILE A 38 1.54 -10.95 -3.59
CA ILE A 38 1.47 -10.09 -2.39
C ILE A 38 0.58 -10.73 -1.33
N PHE A 39 -0.57 -11.28 -1.69
CA PHE A 39 -1.46 -11.98 -0.76
C PHE A 39 -0.73 -13.10 -0.01
N LEU A 40 -0.02 -13.97 -0.73
CA LEU A 40 0.75 -15.07 -0.14
C LEU A 40 1.92 -14.57 0.72
N ILE A 41 2.65 -13.54 0.27
CA ILE A 41 3.74 -12.93 1.05
C ILE A 41 3.20 -12.36 2.37
N VAL A 42 2.07 -11.66 2.33
CA VAL A 42 1.45 -11.06 3.52
C VAL A 42 1.02 -12.14 4.51
N LEU A 43 0.37 -13.21 4.05
CA LEU A 43 -0.04 -14.31 4.91
C LEU A 43 1.14 -15.02 5.60
N ASN A 44 2.29 -15.10 4.93
CA ASN A 44 3.49 -15.75 5.46
C ASN A 44 4.37 -14.83 6.31
N ARG A 45 4.36 -13.51 6.06
CA ARG A 45 5.20 -12.53 6.77
C ARG A 45 4.60 -12.13 8.12
N PHE A 46 3.28 -11.97 8.22
CA PHE A 46 2.63 -11.50 9.44
C PHE A 46 2.31 -12.65 10.40
N LYS A 47 3.11 -12.77 11.48
CA LYS A 47 2.88 -13.78 12.55
C LYS A 47 1.69 -13.44 13.47
N ARG A 48 1.30 -12.17 13.57
CA ARG A 48 0.09 -11.70 14.26
C ARG A 48 -0.82 -11.00 13.24
N ARG A 49 -2.09 -11.40 13.17
CA ARG A 49 -3.08 -10.96 12.17
C ARG A 49 -4.05 -9.91 12.70
N ASP A 50 -3.72 -9.25 13.81
CA ASP A 50 -4.64 -8.35 14.52
C ASP A 50 -4.49 -6.89 14.07
N SER A 51 -3.59 -6.58 13.14
CA SER A 51 -3.38 -5.21 12.67
C SER A 51 -4.33 -4.84 11.53
N LEU A 52 -4.86 -3.61 11.57
CA LEU A 52 -5.65 -3.04 10.47
C LEU A 52 -4.88 -3.06 9.15
N TYR A 53 -3.55 -2.89 9.21
CA TYR A 53 -2.66 -2.95 8.04
C TYR A 53 -2.63 -4.33 7.38
N PHE A 54 -2.63 -5.41 8.18
CA PHE A 54 -2.70 -6.76 7.63
C PHE A 54 -4.03 -6.95 6.88
N TRP A 55 -5.14 -6.54 7.49
CA TRP A 55 -6.46 -6.65 6.88
C TRP A 55 -6.63 -5.75 5.65
N SER A 56 -6.02 -4.55 5.60
CA SER A 56 -6.07 -3.70 4.42
C SER A 56 -5.32 -4.33 3.24
N LEU A 57 -4.10 -4.83 3.43
CA LEU A 57 -3.35 -5.50 2.37
C LEU A 57 -4.05 -6.76 1.83
N VAL A 58 -4.64 -7.55 2.74
CA VAL A 58 -5.44 -8.72 2.37
C VAL A 58 -6.68 -8.32 1.57
N ALA A 59 -7.41 -7.29 2.03
CA ALA A 59 -8.59 -6.79 1.33
C ALA A 59 -8.26 -6.24 -0.06
N THR A 60 -7.19 -5.44 -0.18
CA THR A 60 -6.78 -4.85 -1.47
C THR A 60 -6.31 -5.91 -2.46
N SER A 61 -5.49 -6.87 -2.02
CA SER A 61 -5.01 -7.94 -2.91
C SER A 61 -6.15 -8.84 -3.41
N LEU A 62 -7.08 -9.23 -2.53
CA LEU A 62 -8.30 -9.95 -2.94
C LEU A 62 -9.18 -9.10 -3.84
N GLY A 63 -9.30 -7.80 -3.55
CA GLY A 63 -10.08 -6.86 -4.35
C GLY A 63 -9.61 -6.77 -5.79
N ILE A 64 -8.29 -6.69 -6.01
CA ILE A 64 -7.69 -6.68 -7.36
C ILE A 64 -8.00 -7.97 -8.12
N ILE A 65 -7.94 -9.13 -7.45
CA ILE A 65 -8.30 -10.41 -8.06
C ILE A 65 -9.77 -10.42 -8.48
N LEU A 66 -10.67 -10.00 -7.58
CA LEU A 66 -12.10 -9.92 -7.87
C LEU A 66 -12.42 -8.93 -9.00
N PHE A 67 -11.68 -7.82 -9.08
CA PHE A 67 -11.84 -6.83 -10.14
C PHE A 67 -11.38 -7.34 -11.49
N ALA A 68 -10.22 -7.98 -11.55
CA ALA A 68 -9.72 -8.62 -12.77
C ALA A 68 -10.73 -9.64 -13.32
N ILE A 69 -11.18 -10.55 -12.44
CA ILE A 69 -12.20 -11.57 -12.77
C ILE A 69 -13.50 -10.90 -13.20
N GLY A 70 -13.96 -9.89 -12.44
CA GLY A 70 -15.21 -9.21 -12.70
C GLY A 70 -15.27 -8.48 -14.05
N PHE A 71 -14.17 -7.91 -14.52
CA PHE A 71 -14.13 -7.26 -15.84
C PHE A 71 -13.85 -8.23 -16.98
N LEU A 72 -13.14 -9.34 -16.74
CA LEU A 72 -13.08 -10.44 -17.72
C LEU A 72 -14.49 -11.03 -17.95
N ASP A 73 -15.30 -11.15 -16.90
CA ASP A 73 -16.73 -11.49 -17.05
C ASP A 73 -17.47 -10.52 -17.94
N LEU A 74 -17.30 -9.22 -17.67
CA LEU A 74 -17.98 -8.17 -18.42
C LEU A 74 -17.60 -8.17 -19.92
N PHE A 75 -16.36 -8.48 -20.26
CA PHE A 75 -15.88 -8.43 -21.65
C PHE A 75 -16.07 -9.73 -22.44
N PHE A 76 -16.02 -10.89 -21.79
CA PHE A 76 -16.09 -12.20 -22.47
C PHE A 76 -17.40 -12.95 -22.24
N ASP A 77 -18.32 -12.43 -21.41
CA ASP A 77 -19.58 -13.07 -21.03
C ASP A 77 -19.37 -14.54 -20.58
N TRP A 78 -18.26 -14.82 -19.91
CA TRP A 78 -17.77 -16.18 -19.65
C TRP A 78 -18.71 -17.05 -18.77
N TYR A 79 -19.43 -16.57 -17.73
CA TYR A 79 -20.44 -17.35 -16.95
C TYR A 79 -21.33 -16.54 -15.95
N LEU A 80 -22.60 -16.99 -15.82
CA LEU A 80 -23.66 -16.68 -14.82
C LEU A 80 -24.09 -15.21 -14.63
N SER A 81 -25.33 -14.93 -15.03
CA SER A 81 -26.10 -13.68 -14.84
C SER A 81 -26.14 -13.12 -13.39
N GLY A 82 -25.67 -13.86 -12.38
CA GLY A 82 -25.59 -13.44 -10.97
C GLY A 82 -24.27 -12.80 -10.52
N VAL A 83 -23.16 -12.92 -11.28
CA VAL A 83 -21.83 -12.42 -10.86
C VAL A 83 -21.54 -10.97 -11.29
N LYS A 84 -22.41 -10.39 -12.12
CA LYS A 84 -22.34 -8.98 -12.60
C LYS A 84 -22.42 -7.96 -11.46
N ILE A 85 -22.94 -8.34 -10.29
CA ILE A 85 -22.97 -7.52 -9.08
C ILE A 85 -21.63 -7.59 -8.32
N LEU A 86 -20.94 -8.74 -8.36
CA LEU A 86 -19.67 -8.96 -7.68
C LEU A 86 -18.51 -8.20 -8.37
N SER A 87 -18.55 -8.10 -9.71
CA SER A 87 -17.60 -7.32 -10.49
C SER A 87 -17.65 -5.82 -10.14
N HIS A 88 -18.82 -5.29 -9.82
CA HIS A 88 -18.98 -3.89 -9.42
C HIS A 88 -18.70 -3.66 -7.93
N LEU A 89 -18.85 -4.67 -7.06
CA LEU A 89 -18.45 -4.58 -5.66
C LEU A 89 -16.92 -4.51 -5.50
N SER A 90 -16.17 -5.05 -6.45
CA SER A 90 -14.71 -5.02 -6.44
C SER A 90 -14.13 -3.59 -6.57
N ILE A 91 -14.85 -2.65 -7.20
CA ILE A 91 -14.48 -1.22 -7.25
C ILE A 91 -14.32 -0.63 -5.83
N LEU A 92 -15.10 -1.12 -4.86
CA LEU A 92 -15.00 -0.68 -3.46
C LEU A 92 -13.77 -1.24 -2.74
N THR A 93 -13.17 -2.32 -3.25
CA THR A 93 -12.04 -3.03 -2.62
C THR A 93 -10.68 -2.73 -3.24
N VAL A 94 -10.65 -2.19 -4.46
CA VAL A 94 -9.44 -2.10 -5.29
C VAL A 94 -8.62 -0.84 -5.04
N THR A 95 -9.21 0.15 -4.39
CA THR A 95 -8.44 1.28 -3.89
C THR A 95 -7.93 0.85 -2.53
N PRO A 96 -6.61 0.64 -2.33
CA PRO A 96 -6.10 0.41 -1.00
C PRO A 96 -6.61 1.57 -0.13
N PRO A 97 -7.27 1.31 1.01
CA PRO A 97 -7.46 2.37 1.97
C PRO A 97 -6.04 2.77 2.36
N ASP A 98 -5.59 3.96 1.92
CA ASP A 98 -4.24 4.48 2.21
C ASP A 98 -3.89 4.11 3.65
N PRO A 99 -3.02 3.10 3.90
CA PRO A 99 -2.76 2.70 5.24
C PRO A 99 -2.06 3.89 5.91
N PRO A 100 -2.52 4.29 7.10
CA PRO A 100 -1.87 5.37 7.83
C PRO A 100 -0.40 5.01 7.97
N ARG A 101 0.48 5.79 7.33
CA ARG A 101 1.93 5.54 7.34
C ARG A 101 2.40 5.38 8.79
N PRO A 102 3.30 4.43 9.09
CA PRO A 102 3.58 3.98 10.46
C PRO A 102 4.19 5.02 11.42
N GLN A 103 4.42 6.27 11.00
CA GLN A 103 4.89 7.35 11.89
C GLN A 103 3.88 8.50 12.10
N GLN A 104 2.65 8.39 11.60
CA GLN A 104 1.60 9.38 11.89
C GLN A 104 0.85 9.02 13.17
N HIS A 105 1.56 8.95 14.29
CA HIS A 105 0.90 9.13 15.58
C HIS A 105 0.59 10.62 15.73
N SER A 106 -0.71 10.94 15.80
CA SER A 106 -1.31 12.27 15.99
C SER A 106 -1.68 13.00 14.69
N ASN A 107 -2.98 13.00 14.37
CA ASN A 107 -3.67 13.74 13.29
C ASN A 107 -3.54 13.22 11.85
N SER A 108 -3.77 11.93 11.60
CA SER A 108 -4.39 11.57 10.31
C SER A 108 -5.81 12.12 10.34
N ASN A 109 -6.04 13.28 9.70
CA ASN A 109 -7.36 13.90 9.65
C ASN A 109 -8.36 12.88 9.05
N PRO A 110 -9.29 12.30 9.83
CA PRO A 110 -10.24 11.32 9.31
C PRO A 110 -11.09 11.93 8.19
N LEU A 111 -11.17 13.26 8.16
CA LEU A 111 -11.78 14.05 7.10
C LEU A 111 -11.23 13.74 5.70
N PHE A 112 -9.93 13.46 5.53
CA PHE A 112 -9.36 13.14 4.21
C PHE A 112 -9.87 11.79 3.69
N ILE A 113 -9.92 10.78 4.57
CA ILE A 113 -10.43 9.45 4.25
C ILE A 113 -11.95 9.51 3.97
N ILE A 114 -12.69 10.23 4.81
CA ILE A 114 -14.13 10.44 4.64
C ILE A 114 -14.42 11.18 3.32
N TYR A 115 -13.60 12.17 2.98
CA TYR A 115 -13.71 12.92 1.73
C TYR A 115 -13.53 12.01 0.52
N ASN A 116 -12.50 11.15 0.49
CA ASN A 116 -12.27 10.21 -0.61
C ASN A 116 -13.44 9.23 -0.78
N ILE A 117 -13.98 8.71 0.32
CA ILE A 117 -15.13 7.79 0.27
C ILE A 117 -16.37 8.49 -0.30
N LEU A 118 -16.69 9.69 0.21
CA LEU A 118 -17.93 10.38 -0.14
C LEU A 118 -17.90 11.03 -1.53
N PHE A 119 -16.77 11.61 -1.93
CA PHE A 119 -16.67 12.39 -3.16
C PHE A 119 -16.06 11.63 -4.33
N SER A 120 -15.26 10.57 -4.07
CA SER A 120 -14.66 9.77 -5.14
C SER A 120 -15.32 8.39 -5.26
N HIS A 121 -15.35 7.58 -4.19
CA HIS A 121 -15.84 6.20 -4.31
C HIS A 121 -17.35 6.10 -4.47
N PHE A 122 -18.12 6.87 -3.70
CA PHE A 122 -19.57 6.79 -3.73
C PHE A 122 -20.14 7.20 -5.10
N PRO A 123 -19.79 8.36 -5.70
CA PRO A 123 -20.33 8.76 -7.00
C PRO A 123 -19.93 7.79 -8.11
N THR A 124 -18.66 7.38 -8.17
CA THR A 124 -18.22 6.44 -9.21
C THR A 124 -18.94 5.11 -9.11
N THR A 125 -19.14 4.57 -7.90
CA THR A 125 -19.86 3.30 -7.73
C THR A 125 -21.32 3.41 -8.18
N VAL A 126 -22.00 4.49 -7.79
CA VAL A 126 -23.40 4.74 -8.18
C VAL A 126 -23.55 4.86 -9.68
N PHE A 127 -22.68 5.64 -10.33
CA PHE A 127 -22.75 5.83 -11.78
C PHE A 127 -22.27 4.61 -12.57
N THR A 128 -21.30 3.83 -12.05
CA THR A 128 -20.91 2.54 -12.65
C THR A 128 -22.07 1.58 -12.66
N PHE A 129 -22.76 1.44 -11.51
CA PHE A 129 -23.91 0.57 -11.38
C PHE A 129 -25.04 1.02 -12.31
N GLY A 130 -25.35 2.32 -12.33
CA GLY A 130 -26.36 2.89 -13.23
C GLY A 130 -26.03 2.67 -14.70
N ALA A 131 -24.77 2.85 -15.11
CA ALA A 131 -24.33 2.71 -16.50
C ALA A 131 -24.44 1.25 -16.99
N ASN A 132 -24.21 0.27 -16.10
CA ASN A 132 -24.21 -1.15 -16.44
C ASN A 132 -25.56 -1.85 -16.20
N VAL A 133 -26.38 -1.40 -15.25
CA VAL A 133 -27.68 -2.02 -14.93
C VAL A 133 -28.83 -1.29 -15.62
N ILE A 134 -28.91 0.03 -15.49
CA ILE A 134 -30.02 0.83 -16.03
C ILE A 134 -29.77 1.18 -17.51
N LYS A 135 -28.50 1.38 -17.90
CA LYS A 135 -28.02 1.51 -19.28
C LYS A 135 -28.62 2.68 -20.09
N THR A 136 -29.20 3.69 -19.44
CA THR A 136 -29.69 4.90 -20.14
C THR A 136 -28.54 5.84 -20.51
N PRO A 137 -28.72 6.74 -21.50
CA PRO A 137 -27.69 7.71 -21.90
C PRO A 137 -27.20 8.59 -20.75
N PHE A 138 -28.11 8.98 -19.84
CA PHE A 138 -27.80 9.77 -18.66
C PHE A 138 -26.73 9.08 -17.77
N TRP A 139 -26.93 7.79 -17.45
CA TRP A 139 -26.00 7.07 -16.59
C TRP A 139 -24.63 6.86 -17.25
N LYS A 140 -24.60 6.59 -18.56
CA LYS A 140 -23.34 6.44 -19.31
C LYS A 140 -22.56 7.74 -19.38
N GLN A 141 -23.22 8.86 -19.70
CA GLN A 141 -22.58 10.18 -19.73
C GLN A 141 -22.11 10.62 -18.34
N GLY A 142 -22.94 10.39 -17.31
CA GLY A 142 -22.57 10.72 -15.94
C GLY A 142 -21.36 9.92 -15.44
N TYR A 143 -21.31 8.62 -15.76
CA TYR A 143 -20.15 7.78 -15.46
C TYR A 143 -18.88 8.29 -16.15
N ASP A 144 -18.95 8.61 -17.44
CA ASP A 144 -17.81 9.10 -18.23
C ASP A 144 -17.22 10.42 -17.67
N ILE A 145 -18.07 11.31 -17.14
CA ILE A 145 -17.64 12.56 -16.50
C ILE A 145 -17.05 12.29 -15.12
N ILE A 146 -17.75 11.53 -14.27
CA ILE A 146 -17.33 11.28 -12.89
C ILE A 146 -16.03 10.49 -12.84
N GLU A 147 -15.85 9.53 -13.75
CA GLU A 147 -14.61 8.76 -13.84
C GLU A 147 -13.40 9.67 -14.16
N LYS A 148 -13.51 10.58 -15.13
CA LYS A 148 -12.46 11.56 -15.44
C LYS A 148 -12.12 12.45 -14.25
N VAL A 149 -13.15 12.94 -13.54
CA VAL A 149 -12.96 13.79 -12.35
C VAL A 149 -12.26 13.01 -11.25
N GLN A 150 -12.70 11.79 -10.96
CA GLN A 150 -12.11 10.92 -9.94
C GLN A 150 -10.65 10.60 -10.26
N MET A 151 -10.34 10.20 -11.50
CA MET A 151 -8.97 9.87 -11.92
C MET A 151 -8.03 11.08 -11.83
N THR A 152 -8.52 12.27 -12.21
CA THR A 152 -7.76 13.52 -12.08
C THR A 152 -7.49 13.85 -10.62
N MET A 153 -8.50 13.72 -9.76
CA MET A 153 -8.36 13.95 -8.33
C MET A 153 -7.31 13.02 -7.71
N PHE A 154 -7.36 11.72 -8.02
CA PHE A 154 -6.35 10.77 -7.51
C PHE A 154 -4.95 11.06 -8.03
N CYS A 155 -4.79 11.45 -9.29
CA CYS A 155 -3.48 11.85 -9.81
C CYS A 155 -2.91 13.07 -9.05
N ILE A 156 -3.75 14.07 -8.74
CA ILE A 156 -3.34 15.24 -7.95
C ILE A 156 -2.96 14.83 -6.52
N GLN A 157 -3.74 13.93 -5.90
CA GLN A 157 -3.46 13.43 -4.55
C GLN A 157 -2.12 12.69 -4.50
N GLU A 158 -1.83 11.82 -5.46
CA GLU A 158 -0.58 11.07 -5.55
C GLU A 158 0.63 11.99 -5.71
N VAL A 159 0.54 12.99 -6.58
CA VAL A 159 1.58 14.04 -6.70
C VAL A 159 1.80 14.75 -5.37
N SER A 160 0.71 15.15 -4.71
CA SER A 160 0.76 15.88 -3.44
C SER A 160 1.40 15.03 -2.33
N LEU A 161 1.00 13.76 -2.22
CA LEU A 161 1.52 12.81 -1.23
C LEU A 161 2.99 12.46 -1.49
N GLY A 162 3.39 12.34 -2.76
CA GLY A 162 4.77 12.14 -3.17
C GLY A 162 5.67 13.30 -2.75
N ILE A 163 5.23 14.55 -2.98
CA ILE A 163 5.96 15.76 -2.58
C ILE A 163 6.10 15.84 -1.05
N ILE A 164 5.00 15.67 -0.32
CA ILE A 164 5.01 15.71 1.15
C ILE A 164 5.95 14.64 1.71
N TYR A 165 5.93 13.45 1.13
CA TYR A 165 6.78 12.34 1.55
C TYR A 165 8.26 12.61 1.32
N LEU A 166 8.62 13.19 0.17
CA LEU A 166 10.00 13.56 -0.15
C LEU A 166 10.52 14.63 0.81
N ILE A 167 9.71 15.65 1.12
CA ILE A 167 10.06 16.68 2.12
C ILE A 167 10.26 16.03 3.48
N TYR A 168 9.34 15.15 3.90
CA TYR A 168 9.42 14.47 5.20
C TYR A 168 10.69 13.64 5.35
N ILE A 169 11.03 12.81 4.35
CA ILE A 169 12.26 12.01 4.35
C ILE A 169 13.49 12.91 4.46
N ARG A 170 13.56 13.97 3.66
CA ARG A 170 14.73 14.85 3.61
C ARG A 170 14.94 15.59 4.94
N VAL A 171 13.86 15.95 5.62
CA VAL A 171 13.92 16.56 6.95
C VAL A 171 14.26 15.55 8.04
N ARG A 172 13.73 14.31 7.96
CA ARG A 172 13.82 13.32 9.05
C ARG A 172 15.13 12.54 9.06
N LEU A 173 15.68 12.21 7.88
CA LEU A 173 16.82 11.28 7.77
C LEU A 173 18.15 11.96 7.41
N GLY A 174 18.16 13.27 7.16
CA GLY A 174 19.38 14.02 6.80
C GLY A 174 20.05 13.53 5.51
N ASP A 175 21.27 14.00 5.23
CA ASP A 175 22.04 13.60 4.04
C ASP A 175 22.67 12.18 4.16
N GLU A 176 22.63 11.55 5.34
CA GLU A 176 23.27 10.23 5.59
C GLU A 176 22.49 9.04 4.99
N THR A 177 21.31 9.25 4.40
CA THR A 177 20.47 8.17 3.83
C THR A 177 20.14 8.38 2.36
N ALA A 178 21.06 8.99 1.60
CA ALA A 178 20.89 9.29 0.18
C ALA A 178 20.37 8.10 -0.65
N ASP A 179 20.86 6.88 -0.38
CA ASP A 179 20.44 5.66 -1.10
C ASP A 179 18.97 5.30 -0.82
N VAL A 180 18.51 5.42 0.43
CA VAL A 180 17.11 5.16 0.81
C VAL A 180 16.18 6.22 0.21
N VAL A 181 16.61 7.49 0.23
CA VAL A 181 15.89 8.58 -0.42
C VAL A 181 15.79 8.32 -1.92
N GLN A 182 16.87 7.88 -2.56
CA GLN A 182 16.92 7.58 -4.00
C GLN A 182 15.99 6.43 -4.38
N HIS A 183 16.05 5.29 -3.68
CA HIS A 183 15.16 4.16 -3.95
C HIS A 183 13.68 4.56 -3.80
N THR A 184 13.37 5.39 -2.80
CA THR A 184 11.98 5.78 -2.58
C THR A 184 11.51 6.87 -3.56
N LEU A 185 12.42 7.72 -4.03
CA LEU A 185 12.15 8.69 -5.09
C LEU A 185 11.85 7.99 -6.42
N ILE A 186 12.64 6.97 -6.77
CA ILE A 186 12.41 6.15 -7.97
C ILE A 186 11.02 5.50 -7.89
N ALA A 187 10.68 4.89 -6.75
CA ALA A 187 9.37 4.24 -6.58
C ALA A 187 8.19 5.22 -6.73
N ASN A 188 8.25 6.40 -6.09
CA ASN A 188 7.21 7.43 -6.24
C ASN A 188 7.11 7.95 -7.68
N PHE A 189 8.25 8.09 -8.38
CA PHE A 189 8.26 8.52 -9.77
C PHE A 189 7.62 7.49 -10.70
N VAL A 190 7.86 6.20 -10.46
CA VAL A 190 7.19 5.12 -11.20
C VAL A 190 5.68 5.17 -10.97
N VAL A 191 5.23 5.31 -9.72
CA VAL A 191 3.79 5.43 -9.40
C VAL A 191 3.16 6.62 -10.12
N LEU A 192 3.84 7.77 -10.14
CA LEU A 192 3.38 8.95 -10.87
C LEU A 192 3.23 8.71 -12.37
N ILE A 193 4.19 8.04 -13.01
CA ILE A 193 4.10 7.68 -14.43
C ILE A 193 2.90 6.77 -14.68
N LEU A 194 2.66 5.80 -13.80
CA LEU A 194 1.52 4.90 -13.92
C LEU A 194 0.19 5.67 -13.84
N ASP A 195 0.06 6.63 -12.93
CA ASP A 195 -1.14 7.48 -12.84
C ASP A 195 -1.35 8.38 -14.06
N ILE A 196 -0.28 8.98 -14.57
CA ILE A 196 -0.35 9.78 -15.79
C ILE A 196 -0.76 8.90 -16.97
N SER A 197 -0.23 7.69 -17.08
CA SER A 197 -0.60 6.76 -18.15
C SER A 197 -2.09 6.38 -18.11
N MET A 198 -2.62 6.19 -16.90
CA MET A 198 -4.04 5.94 -16.65
C MET A 198 -4.90 7.15 -17.03
N LEU A 199 -4.47 8.35 -16.64
CA LEU A 199 -5.15 9.60 -16.96
C LEU A 199 -5.20 9.84 -18.47
N VAL A 200 -4.07 9.67 -19.17
CA VAL A 200 -4.01 9.82 -20.63
C VAL A 200 -4.96 8.85 -21.32
N THR A 201 -4.96 7.58 -20.93
CA THR A 201 -5.82 6.56 -21.56
C THR A 201 -7.31 6.87 -21.37
N GLU A 202 -7.68 7.38 -20.18
CA GLU A 202 -9.03 7.86 -19.86
C GLU A 202 -9.45 9.04 -20.74
N TYR A 203 -8.61 10.07 -20.86
CA TYR A 203 -8.94 11.28 -21.62
C TYR A 203 -8.95 11.06 -23.14
N VAL A 204 -8.23 10.06 -23.65
CA VAL A 204 -8.30 9.65 -25.07
C VAL A 204 -9.58 8.86 -25.37
N GLY A 205 -10.34 8.43 -24.34
CA GLY A 205 -11.60 7.71 -24.51
C GLY A 205 -11.44 6.22 -24.84
N LEU A 206 -10.28 5.64 -24.55
CA LEU A 206 -10.00 4.23 -24.76
C LEU A 206 -10.53 3.37 -23.60
N TYR A 207 -11.84 3.40 -23.36
CA TYR A 207 -12.50 2.79 -22.19
C TYR A 207 -12.08 1.32 -21.93
N VAL A 208 -12.05 0.50 -22.98
CA VAL A 208 -11.70 -0.92 -22.87
C VAL A 208 -10.25 -1.12 -22.38
N TYR A 209 -9.32 -0.36 -22.96
CA TYR A 209 -7.91 -0.40 -22.56
C TYR A 209 -7.70 0.23 -21.19
N GLN A 210 -8.41 1.32 -20.89
CA GLN A 210 -8.35 2.03 -19.63
C GLN A 210 -8.69 1.11 -18.45
N ILE A 211 -9.78 0.37 -18.52
CA ILE A 211 -10.21 -0.49 -17.40
C ILE A 211 -9.17 -1.56 -17.12
N MET A 212 -8.65 -2.17 -18.19
CA MET A 212 -7.68 -3.26 -18.09
C MET A 212 -6.32 -2.76 -17.61
N LEU A 213 -5.90 -1.59 -18.09
CA LEU A 213 -4.73 -0.90 -17.61
C LEU A 213 -4.89 -0.52 -16.13
N LYS A 214 -6.10 -0.15 -15.69
CA LYS A 214 -6.42 0.14 -14.29
C LYS A 214 -6.11 -1.05 -13.37
N VAL A 215 -6.56 -2.25 -13.75
CA VAL A 215 -6.30 -3.48 -12.98
C VAL A 215 -4.81 -3.71 -12.82
N LEU A 216 -4.07 -3.59 -13.93
CA LEU A 216 -2.63 -3.78 -13.96
C LEU A 216 -1.92 -2.75 -13.08
N VAL A 217 -2.22 -1.46 -13.28
CA VAL A 217 -1.61 -0.35 -12.56
C VAL A 217 -1.85 -0.48 -11.06
N TYR A 218 -3.07 -0.80 -10.62
CA TYR A 218 -3.35 -1.00 -9.20
C TYR A 218 -2.58 -2.19 -8.61
N SER A 219 -2.41 -3.28 -9.35
CA SER A 219 -1.57 -4.40 -8.90
C SER A 219 -0.09 -4.01 -8.73
N ILE A 220 0.42 -3.15 -9.60
CA ILE A 220 1.79 -2.66 -9.54
C ILE A 220 1.94 -1.68 -8.37
N LYS A 221 1.00 -0.74 -8.20
CA LYS A 221 0.96 0.18 -7.07
C LYS A 221 1.00 -0.57 -5.73
N LEU A 222 0.20 -1.62 -5.58
CA LEU A 222 0.19 -2.44 -4.36
C LEU A 222 1.57 -3.06 -4.06
N LYS A 223 2.28 -3.54 -5.10
CA LYS A 223 3.65 -4.07 -4.94
C LYS A 223 4.63 -2.98 -4.49
N PHE A 224 4.56 -1.80 -5.09
CA PHE A 224 5.41 -0.67 -4.72
C PHE A 224 5.16 -0.19 -3.30
N GLU A 225 3.89 -0.12 -2.89
CA GLU A 225 3.52 0.27 -1.54
C GLU A 225 4.10 -0.73 -0.52
N PHE A 226 3.93 -2.03 -0.77
CA PHE A 226 4.53 -3.08 0.06
C PHE A 226 6.06 -3.00 0.11
N TYR A 227 6.72 -2.69 -1.01
CA TYR A 227 8.16 -2.50 -1.09
C TYR A 227 8.63 -1.30 -0.27
N ILE A 228 8.03 -0.12 -0.47
CA ILE A 228 8.38 1.12 0.23
C ILE A 228 8.21 0.93 1.74
N LEU A 229 7.11 0.30 2.17
CA LEU A 229 6.85 0.06 3.60
C LEU A 229 7.86 -0.92 4.21
N THR A 230 8.26 -1.96 3.47
CA THR A 230 9.30 -2.89 3.92
C THR A 230 10.65 -2.17 4.07
N VAL A 231 11.01 -1.32 3.10
CA VAL A 231 12.24 -0.51 3.15
C VAL A 231 12.20 0.45 4.33
N LEU A 232 11.08 1.15 4.53
CA LEU A 232 10.92 2.10 5.62
C LEU A 232 10.97 1.42 6.98
N GLU A 233 10.26 0.30 7.17
CA GLU A 233 10.30 -0.47 8.42
C GLU A 233 11.73 -0.93 8.74
N THR A 234 12.44 -1.46 7.74
CA THR A 234 13.82 -1.94 7.92
C THR A 234 14.75 -0.80 8.35
N ASN A 235 14.67 0.35 7.68
CA ASN A 235 15.52 1.50 7.99
C ASN A 235 15.19 2.15 9.33
N ILE A 236 13.92 2.23 9.72
CA ILE A 236 13.53 2.72 11.05
C ILE A 236 14.07 1.79 12.14
N ARG A 237 13.95 0.47 11.98
CA ARG A 237 14.51 -0.51 12.94
C ARG A 237 16.03 -0.39 13.05
N LEU A 238 16.72 -0.03 11.96
CA LEU A 238 18.16 0.21 11.97
C LEU A 238 18.53 1.54 12.64
N SER A 239 17.76 2.62 12.43
CA SER A 239 17.99 3.92 13.10
C SER A 239 17.65 3.91 14.60
N VAL A 240 16.69 3.08 15.03
CA VAL A 240 16.39 2.80 16.46
C VAL A 240 17.30 1.66 16.99
N GLY A 241 18.13 1.08 16.11
CA GLY A 241 19.06 0.00 16.40
C GLY A 241 20.20 0.37 17.35
N PRO A 242 21.17 -0.54 17.55
CA PRO A 242 22.10 -0.64 18.69
C PRO A 242 22.65 0.69 19.25
N THR A 243 22.86 1.70 18.42
CA THR A 243 23.37 3.02 18.76
C THR A 243 22.54 3.78 19.82
N GLU A 244 21.20 3.72 19.80
CA GLU A 244 20.38 4.39 20.82
C GLU A 244 20.38 3.60 22.15
N LEU A 245 20.32 2.28 22.06
CA LEU A 245 20.41 1.39 23.22
C LEU A 245 21.80 1.48 23.87
N ASP A 246 22.86 1.47 23.07
CA ASP A 246 24.25 1.59 23.53
C ASP A 246 24.51 2.96 24.11
N SER A 247 24.02 4.05 23.48
CA SER A 247 24.17 5.39 24.05
C SER A 247 23.32 5.62 25.31
N ALA A 248 22.14 4.99 25.42
CA ALA A 248 21.35 4.99 26.66
C ALA A 248 22.04 4.17 27.77
N ILE A 249 22.61 3.01 27.44
CA ILE A 249 23.40 2.19 28.37
C ILE A 249 24.65 2.94 28.84
N ILE A 250 25.34 3.65 27.96
CA ILE A 250 26.51 4.48 28.28
C ILE A 250 26.10 5.60 29.24
N ARG A 251 25.05 6.37 28.93
CA ARG A 251 24.54 7.44 29.80
C ARG A 251 24.07 6.93 31.16
N ALA A 252 23.35 5.81 31.20
CA ALA A 252 22.92 5.18 32.44
C ALA A 252 24.11 4.69 33.30
N ARG A 253 25.19 4.21 32.66
CA ARG A 253 26.44 3.87 33.36
C ARG A 253 27.17 5.10 33.90
N GLU A 254 27.23 6.19 33.15
CA GLU A 254 27.87 7.44 33.59
C GLU A 254 27.11 8.07 34.76
N ASN A 255 25.79 8.14 34.67
CA ASN A 255 24.93 8.66 35.75
C ASN A 255 25.06 7.82 37.03
N ALA A 256 25.06 6.48 36.90
CA ALA A 256 25.28 5.59 38.03
C ALA A 256 26.67 5.81 38.66
N LYS A 257 27.72 5.94 37.85
CA LYS A 257 29.08 6.17 38.34
C LYS A 257 29.22 7.53 39.05
N ALA A 258 28.58 8.58 38.52
CA ALA A 258 28.52 9.88 39.17
C ALA A 258 27.76 9.84 40.50
N ALA A 259 26.66 9.07 40.58
CA ALA A 259 25.93 8.85 41.82
C ALA A 259 26.75 8.06 42.86
N GLU A 260 27.47 7.01 42.44
CA GLU A 260 28.37 6.25 43.31
C GLU A 260 29.49 7.14 43.89
N VAL A 261 30.12 7.99 43.08
CA VAL A 261 31.15 8.95 43.54
C VAL A 261 30.58 9.96 44.54
N ARG A 262 29.38 10.52 44.28
CA ARG A 262 28.71 11.44 45.20
C ARG A 262 28.36 10.78 46.54
N LEU A 263 27.88 9.54 46.51
CA LEU A 263 27.57 8.74 47.70
C LEU A 263 28.80 8.30 48.48
N SER A 264 29.95 8.14 47.82
CA SER A 264 31.24 7.86 48.47
C SER A 264 31.90 9.10 49.06
N ALA A 265 31.61 10.29 48.52
CA ALA A 265 32.12 11.57 49.03
C ALA A 265 31.26 12.17 50.16
N MET A 266 30.03 11.71 50.36
CA MET A 266 29.22 12.06 51.52
C MET A 266 29.78 11.37 52.77
N ASP A 267 30.21 12.15 53.75
CA ASP A 267 30.58 11.68 55.08
C ASP A 267 29.30 11.35 55.86
N ILE A 268 28.75 10.16 55.60
CA ILE A 268 27.50 9.73 56.21
C ILE A 268 27.83 9.18 57.60
N SER A 269 27.54 9.99 58.62
CA SER A 269 27.60 9.63 60.05
C SER A 269 26.83 8.33 60.39
N GLY A 270 25.89 7.92 59.54
CA GLY A 270 25.22 6.60 59.59
C GLY A 270 26.07 5.52 58.90
N GLY A 271 26.63 4.62 59.71
CA GLY A 271 27.61 3.59 59.34
C GLY A 271 27.33 2.74 58.08
N THR A 272 28.36 2.00 57.69
CA THR A 272 28.57 1.20 56.45
C THR A 272 27.38 0.43 55.84
N GLY A 273 26.29 0.22 56.57
CA GLY A 273 25.06 -0.41 56.08
C GLY A 273 24.20 0.49 55.17
N LEU A 274 24.04 1.78 55.51
CA LEU A 274 23.17 2.70 54.75
C LEU A 274 23.77 3.01 53.36
N GLN A 275 25.08 3.24 53.33
CA GLN A 275 25.82 3.44 52.07
C GLN A 275 25.72 2.21 51.14
N LYS A 276 25.82 1.00 51.70
CA LYS A 276 25.62 -0.25 50.92
C LYS A 276 24.20 -0.40 50.39
N ALA A 277 23.18 0.04 51.14
CA ALA A 277 21.78 -0.01 50.69
C ALA A 277 21.52 0.97 49.53
N LEU A 278 22.05 2.20 49.61
CA LEU A 278 21.93 3.21 48.55
C LEU A 278 22.64 2.78 47.26
N LEU A 279 23.85 2.22 47.36
CA LEU A 279 24.58 1.68 46.21
C LEU A 279 23.85 0.51 45.54
N ARG A 280 23.12 -0.32 46.30
CA ARG A 280 22.26 -1.36 45.72
C ARG A 280 21.07 -0.75 44.97
N GLY A 281 20.43 0.28 45.53
CA GLY A 281 19.32 0.99 44.88
C GLY A 281 19.69 1.52 43.50
N VAL A 282 20.83 2.23 43.41
CA VAL A 282 21.35 2.78 42.14
C VAL A 282 21.61 1.68 41.10
N LYS A 283 22.14 0.51 41.52
CA LYS A 283 22.38 -0.63 40.62
C LYS A 283 21.09 -1.28 40.13
N VAL A 284 20.06 -1.36 40.98
CA VAL A 284 18.75 -1.92 40.62
C VAL A 284 18.03 -1.02 39.62
N GLU A 285 18.00 0.29 39.88
CA GLU A 285 17.35 1.29 39.01
C GLU A 285 17.98 1.30 37.61
N ARG A 286 19.33 1.32 37.54
CA ARG A 286 20.07 1.20 36.27
C ARG A 286 19.68 -0.05 35.49
N ASN A 287 19.61 -1.21 36.16
CA ASN A 287 19.28 -2.47 35.50
C ASN A 287 17.82 -2.50 35.02
N GLU A 288 16.91 -1.83 35.74
CA GLU A 288 15.50 -1.75 35.36
C GLU A 288 15.26 -0.84 34.15
N GLU A 289 15.96 0.30 34.07
CA GLU A 289 15.92 1.17 32.89
C GLU A 289 16.45 0.47 31.64
N VAL A 290 17.61 -0.19 31.73
CA VAL A 290 18.18 -0.97 30.62
C VAL A 290 17.20 -2.04 30.16
N ARG A 291 16.52 -2.72 31.09
CA ARG A 291 15.51 -3.73 30.76
C ARG A 291 14.27 -3.14 30.08
N LYS A 292 13.79 -1.97 30.53
CA LYS A 292 12.65 -1.25 29.91
C LYS A 292 12.97 -0.86 28.46
N PHE A 293 14.19 -0.41 28.19
CA PHE A 293 14.63 -0.09 26.83
C PHE A 293 14.80 -1.33 25.95
N GLN A 294 15.41 -2.41 26.47
CA GLN A 294 15.52 -3.68 25.74
C GLN A 294 14.14 -4.27 25.35
N ASN A 295 13.12 -4.09 26.19
CA ASN A 295 11.77 -4.56 25.91
C ASN A 295 11.02 -3.67 24.89
N ARG A 296 11.36 -2.38 24.77
CA ARG A 296 10.80 -1.49 23.74
C ARG A 296 11.39 -1.72 22.36
N ALA A 297 12.59 -2.30 22.28
CA ALA A 297 13.31 -2.58 21.04
C ALA A 297 12.96 -3.94 20.40
N ARG A 298 12.18 -4.79 21.08
CA ARG A 298 11.69 -6.09 20.57
C ARG A 298 10.30 -5.97 19.98
#